data_AF-A0A975IXB2-F1
#
_entry.id   AF-A0A975IXB2-F1
#
_cell.length_a   1.000
_cell.length_b   1.000
_cell.length_c   1.000
_cell.angle_alpha   90.00
_cell.angle_beta   90.00
_cell.angle_gamma   90.00
#
_symmetry.space_group_name_H-M   'P 1'
#
loop_
_entity.id
_entity.type
_entity.pdbx_description
1 polymer ?
#
loop_
_entity_poly.entity_id
_entity_poly.type
_entity_poly.pdbx_seq_one_letter_code
_entity_poly.pdbx_strand_id
1 'polypeptide(L)' 'MDDKAYFMLDAVKRGGWSEIEDHAEWISALKTIRWITESAQGPVLTSEGRHALDEMSAHRRQRASGRA' A
#
# COMPACT_ATOMS: atom_id res chain seq x y z
N MET A 1 -2.19 12.62 -3.42
CA MET A 1 -1.14 11.61 -3.69
C MET A 1 -1.36 10.33 -2.89
N ASP A 2 -1.87 10.42 -1.65
CA ASP A 2 -2.01 9.27 -0.75
C ASP A 2 -2.94 8.15 -1.25
N ASP A 3 -3.91 8.45 -2.12
CA ASP A 3 -4.94 7.48 -2.46
C ASP A 3 -4.45 6.31 -3.30
N LYS A 4 -3.49 6.55 -4.18
CA LYS A 4 -2.90 5.50 -5.02
C LYS A 4 -1.91 4.65 -4.24
N ALA A 5 -1.06 5.27 -3.41
CA ALA A 5 -0.17 4.54 -2.51
C ALA A 5 -0.96 3.64 -1.54
N TYR A 6 -2.04 4.17 -0.97
CA TYR A 6 -2.96 3.40 -0.14
C TYR A 6 -3.55 2.20 -0.89
N PHE A 7 -4.11 2.43 -2.08
CA PHE A 7 -4.69 1.35 -2.90
C PHE A 7 -3.67 0.24 -3.18
N MET A 8 -2.44 0.60 -3.56
CA MET A 8 -1.39 -0.37 -3.84
C MET A 8 -1.01 -1.19 -2.61
N LEU A 9 -0.80 -0.54 -1.46
CA LEU A 9 -0.42 -1.22 -0.22
C LEU A 9 -1.56 -2.10 0.32
N ASP A 10 -2.80 -1.65 0.21
CA ASP A 10 -3.99 -2.42 0.60
C ASP A 10 -4.18 -3.66 -0.28
N ALA A 11 -4.01 -3.53 -1.60
CA ALA A 11 -4.05 -4.66 -2.53
C ALA A 11 -2.97 -5.71 -2.19
N VAL A 12 -1.75 -5.28 -1.90
CA VAL A 12 -0.66 -6.18 -1.46
C VAL A 12 -1.00 -6.87 -0.13
N LYS A 13 -1.57 -6.14 0.83
CA LYS A 13 -2.01 -6.72 2.12
C LYS A 13 -3.08 -7.80 1.94
N ARG A 14 -3.98 -7.63 0.97
CA ARG A 14 -5.07 -8.56 0.65
C ARG A 14 -4.64 -9.71 -0.29
N GLY A 15 -3.43 -9.67 -0.84
CA GLY A 15 -2.98 -10.62 -1.88
C GLY A 15 -3.60 -10.36 -3.26
N GLY A 16 -4.15 -9.18 -3.50
CA GLY A 16 -4.74 -8.75 -4.78
C GLY A 16 -3.70 -8.37 -5.84
N TRP A 17 -2.72 -9.24 -6.11
CA TRP A 17 -1.62 -8.96 -7.03
C TRP A 17 -2.12 -8.64 -8.45
N SER A 18 -3.15 -9.35 -8.92
CA SER A 18 -3.78 -9.09 -10.23
C SER A 18 -4.39 -7.70 -10.36
N GLU A 19 -4.72 -7.03 -9.24
CA GLU A 19 -5.27 -5.66 -9.26
C GLU A 19 -4.18 -4.60 -9.50
N ILE A 20 -2.91 -4.97 -9.32
CA ILE A 20 -1.78 -4.03 -9.31
C ILE A 20 -0.65 -4.41 -10.28
N GLU A 21 -0.78 -5.52 -11.01
CA GLU A 21 0.24 -5.98 -11.97
C GLU A 21 0.52 -4.95 -13.07
N ASP A 22 -0.51 -4.23 -13.52
CA ASP A 22 -0.41 -3.12 -14.48
C ASP A 22 0.25 -1.85 -13.91
N HIS A 23 0.63 -1.85 -12.64
CA HIS A 23 1.24 -0.72 -11.94
C HIS A 23 2.71 -1.01 -11.57
N ALA A 24 3.47 -1.61 -12.49
CA ALA A 24 4.86 -2.00 -12.31
C ALA A 24 5.77 -0.88 -11.77
N GLU A 25 5.60 0.36 -12.23
CA GLU A 25 6.37 1.52 -11.74
C GLU A 25 6.11 1.80 -10.25
N TRP A 26 4.86 1.66 -9.80
CA TRP A 26 4.51 1.83 -8.38
C TRP A 26 5.07 0.70 -7.53
N ILE A 27 4.99 -0.53 -8.01
CA ILE A 27 5.58 -1.68 -7.32
C ILE A 27 7.09 -1.49 -7.18
N SER A 28 7.77 -1.00 -8.23
CA SER A 28 9.19 -0.70 -8.19
C SER A 28 9.51 0.40 -7.17
N ALA A 29 8.78 1.51 -7.19
CA ALA A 29 8.96 2.60 -6.21
C ALA A 29 8.75 2.13 -4.76
N LEU A 30 7.70 1.34 -4.51
CA LEU A 30 7.39 0.78 -3.19
C LEU A 30 8.44 -0.23 -2.71
N LYS A 31 9.06 -0.98 -3.61
CA LYS A 31 10.24 -1.82 -3.32
C LYS A 31 11.48 -0.97 -3.01
N THR A 32 11.72 0.10 -3.77
CA THR A 32 12.86 1.02 -3.55
C THR A 32 12.82 1.64 -2.15
N ILE A 33 11.65 2.07 -1.69
CA ILE A 33 11.46 2.61 -0.33
C ILE A 33 11.21 1.52 0.73
N ARG A 34 11.38 0.24 0.38
CA ARG A 34 11.29 -0.92 1.27
C ARG A 34 9.94 -1.13 1.95
N TRP A 35 8.85 -0.61 1.37
CA TRP A 35 7.50 -0.85 1.87
C TRP A 35 6.96 -2.22 1.43
N ILE A 36 7.49 -2.76 0.33
CA ILE A 36 7.16 -4.08 -0.21
C ILE A 36 8.46 -4.87 -0.42
N THR A 37 8.39 -6.18 -0.17
CA THR A 37 9.42 -7.16 -0.57
C THR A 37 8.81 -8.30 -1.37
N GLU A 38 9.60 -9.00 -2.18
CA GLU A 38 9.15 -10.23 -2.84
C GLU A 38 9.23 -11.44 -1.91
N SER A 39 8.22 -12.29 -1.99
CA SER A 39 8.19 -13.62 -1.37
C SER A 39 7.90 -14.68 -2.43
N ALA A 40 8.01 -15.96 -2.07
CA ALA A 40 7.68 -17.07 -2.97
C ALA A 40 6.22 -17.06 -3.47
N GLN A 41 5.33 -16.32 -2.80
CA GLN A 41 3.91 -16.21 -3.13
C GLN A 41 3.56 -14.86 -3.77
N GLY A 42 4.57 -14.05 -4.10
CA GLY A 42 4.40 -12.69 -4.62
C GLY A 42 4.80 -11.61 -3.61
N PRO A 43 4.54 -10.33 -3.94
CA PRO A 43 4.92 -9.21 -3.09
C PRO A 43 4.16 -9.19 -1.77
N VAL A 44 4.87 -8.87 -0.70
CA VAL A 44 4.34 -8.75 0.66
C VAL A 44 4.78 -7.44 1.29
N LEU A 45 3.92 -6.87 2.15
CA LEU A 45 4.28 -5.67 2.91
C LEU A 45 5.36 -5.99 3.94
N THR A 46 6.35 -5.11 4.04
CA THR A 46 7.29 -5.08 5.17
C THR A 46 6.61 -4.44 6.39
N SER A 47 7.30 -4.47 7.55
CA SER A 47 6.83 -3.76 8.74
C SER A 47 6.63 -2.26 8.48
N GLU A 48 7.54 -1.62 7.72
CA GLU A 48 7.45 -0.21 7.37
C GLU A 48 6.25 0.07 6.45
N GLY A 49 6.06 -0.73 5.40
CA GLY A 49 4.92 -0.56 4.49
C GLY A 49 3.57 -0.80 5.18
N ARG A 50 3.54 -1.69 6.18
CA ARG A 50 2.36 -1.95 7.00
C ARG A 50 2.05 -0.78 7.94
N HIS A 51 3.07 -0.19 8.55
CA HIS A 51 2.92 1.03 9.35
C HIS A 51 2.43 2.20 8.50
N ALA A 52 3.03 2.43 7.33
CA ALA A 52 2.60 3.48 6.40
C ALA A 52 1.13 3.31 5.97
N LEU A 53 0.70 2.07 5.68
CA LEU A 53 -0.70 1.78 5.36
C LEU A 53 -1.66 2.09 6.52
N ASP A 54 -1.25 1.79 7.75
CA ASP A 54 -2.05 2.06 8.94
C ASP A 54 -2.16 3.58 9.22
N GLU A 55 -1.07 4.34 9.04
CA GLU A 55 -1.08 5.82 9.10
C GLU A 55 -1.99 6.43 8.03
N MET A 56 -1.88 5.99 6.78
CA MET A 56 -2.75 6.44 5.69
C MET A 56 -4.23 6.11 5.98
N SER A 57 -4.52 4.93 6.53
CA SER A 57 -5.87 4.55 6.98
C SER A 57 -6.39 5.47 8.09
N ALA A 58 -5.55 5.83 9.05
CA ALA A 58 -5.91 6.72 10.15
C ALA A 58 -6.19 8.14 9.64
N HIS A 59 -5.33 8.69 8.78
CA HIS A 59 -5.53 10.00 8.16
C HIS A 59 -6.81 10.06 7.32
N ARG A 60 -7.11 9.00 6.55
CA ARG A 60 -8.39 8.91 5.80
C ARG A 60 -9.61 8.95 6.71
N ARG A 61 -9.60 8.20 7.81
CA ARG A 61 -10.70 8.21 8.79
C ARG A 61 -10.89 9.61 9.39
N GLN A 62 -9.80 10.27 9.78
CA GLN A 62 -9.88 11.63 10.32
C GLN A 62 -10.43 12.65 9.31
N ARG A 63 -10.04 12.54 8.03
CA ARG A 63 -10.58 13.40 6.96
C ARG A 63 -12.06 13.13 6.67
N ALA A 64 -12.52 11.89 6.84
CA ALA A 64 -13.93 11.56 6.72
C ALA A 64 -14.76 12.08 7.91
N SER A 65 -14.19 12.05 9.12
CA SER A 65 -14.88 12.48 10.35
C SER A 65 -14.88 14.00 10.58
N GLY A 66 -13.94 14.75 9.98
CA GLY A 66 -13.87 16.21 10.09
C GLY A 66 -14.83 16.99 9.18
N ARG A 67 -15.77 16.29 8.51
CA ARG A 67 -16.77 16.88 7.59
C ARG A 67 -18.20 16.77 8.12
N ALA A 68 -18.37 16.59 9.43
CA ALA A 68 -19.67 16.62 10.11
C ALA A 68 -19.92 17.99 10.75
#